data_AF-A0A2S5E9K7-F1
#
_entry.id   AF-A0A2S5E9K7-F1
#
_cell.length_a   1.000
_cell.length_b   1.000
_cell.length_c   1.000
_cell.angle_alpha   90.00
_cell.angle_beta   90.00
_cell.angle_gamma   90.00
#
_symmetry.space_group_name_H-M   'P 1'
#
loop_
_entity.id
_entity.type
_entity.pdbx_description
1 polymer ?
#
loop_
_entity_poly.entity_id
_entity_poly.type
_entity_poly.pdbx_seq_one_letter_code
_entity_poly.pdbx_strand_id
1 'polypeptide(L)' 'MIRVRFAPSPTGHLHVGGLRTALFNWYFAKKNNGKFILRIEDTDMERSKKEYEDAILEEMKWVGLDYDEGIDKPGEY' A
#
# COMPACT_ATOMS: atom_id res chain seq x y z
N MET A 1 18.96 6.62 -0.63
CA MET A 1 17.64 7.25 -0.47
C MET A 1 16.75 6.31 0.33
N ILE A 2 15.95 6.80 1.28
CA ILE A 2 15.02 5.94 2.05
C ILE A 2 13.85 5.54 1.14
N ARG A 3 13.60 4.24 1.05
CA ARG A 3 12.46 3.66 0.35
C ARG A 3 11.82 2.63 1.28
N VAL A 4 10.54 2.79 1.55
CA VAL A 4 9.76 1.86 2.37
C VAL A 4 8.49 1.48 1.62
N ARG A 5 7.85 0.39 2.05
CA ARG A 5 6.65 -0.11 1.40
C ARG A 5 5.57 -0.50 2.40
N PHE A 6 4.34 -0.44 1.95
CA PHE A 6 3.23 -1.20 2.50
C PHE A 6 2.86 -2.28 1.49
N ALA A 7 2.85 -3.53 1.93
CA ALA A 7 2.71 -4.69 1.05
C ALA A 7 1.52 -5.58 1.47
N PRO A 8 0.26 -5.14 1.26
CA PRO A 8 -0.90 -5.93 1.62
C PRO A 8 -1.18 -7.04 0.60
N SER A 9 -1.67 -8.18 1.08
CA SER A 9 -2.24 -9.22 0.23
C SER A 9 -3.74 -8.98 0.03
N PRO A 10 -4.26 -9.02 -1.20
CA PRO A 10 -5.67 -8.71 -1.50
C PRO A 10 -6.57 -9.92 -1.19
N THR A 11 -6.54 -10.40 0.06
CA THR A 11 -7.31 -11.57 0.53
C THR A 11 -8.51 -11.18 1.39
N GLY A 12 -8.77 -9.88 1.53
CA GLY A 12 -9.83 -9.25 2.31
C GLY A 12 -9.61 -7.74 2.40
N HIS A 13 -10.52 -7.05 3.08
CA HIS A 13 -10.42 -5.60 3.33
C HIS A 13 -9.24 -5.23 4.22
N LEU A 14 -8.74 -3.99 4.08
CA LEU A 14 -7.68 -3.48 4.94
C LEU A 14 -8.16 -3.38 6.38
N HIS A 15 -7.56 -4.16 7.27
CA HIS A 15 -7.82 -4.05 8.70
C HIS A 15 -6.98 -2.93 9.33
N VAL A 16 -7.43 -2.41 10.47
CA VAL A 16 -6.81 -1.29 11.21
C VAL A 16 -5.33 -1.53 11.53
N GLY A 17 -4.95 -2.77 11.81
CA GLY A 17 -3.54 -3.15 12.02
C GLY A 17 -2.66 -2.92 10.78
N GLY A 18 -3.16 -3.23 9.58
CA GLY A 18 -2.48 -2.96 8.32
C GLY A 18 -2.37 -1.45 8.07
N LEU A 19 -3.48 -0.72 8.29
CA LEU A 19 -3.51 0.74 8.16
C LEU A 19 -2.50 1.42 9.09
N ARG A 20 -2.36 0.95 10.34
CA ARG A 20 -1.33 1.46 11.26
C ARG A 20 0.06 1.27 10.67
N THR A 21 0.38 0.09 10.16
CA THR A 21 1.68 -0.19 9.54
C THR A 21 1.94 0.70 8.32
N ALA A 22 0.93 0.92 7.47
CA ALA A 22 1.02 1.83 6.34
C ALA A 22 1.31 3.27 6.80
N LEU A 23 0.59 3.77 7.81
CA LEU A 23 0.79 5.10 8.38
C LEU A 23 2.21 5.32 8.90
N PHE A 24 2.78 4.34 9.62
CA PHE A 24 4.16 4.44 10.12
C PHE A 24 5.18 4.53 8.98
N ASN A 25 5.04 3.70 7.94
CA ASN A 25 5.93 3.73 6.78
C ASN A 25 5.78 5.05 6.01
N TRP A 26 4.55 5.49 5.77
CA TRP A 26 4.25 6.77 5.12
C TRP A 26 4.87 7.95 5.87
N TYR A 27 4.67 8.02 7.19
CA TYR A 27 5.22 9.09 8.01
C TYR A 27 6.75 9.06 8.03
N PHE A 28 7.34 7.88 8.17
CA PHE A 28 8.79 7.70 8.16
C PHE A 28 9.41 8.14 6.82
N ALA A 29 8.79 7.77 5.70
CA ALA A 29 9.23 8.22 4.38
C ALA A 29 9.14 9.75 4.25
N LYS A 30 7.96 10.33 4.54
CA LYS A 30 7.74 11.79 4.49
C LYS A 30 8.74 12.56 5.34
N LYS A 31 8.99 12.11 6.58
CA LYS A 31 9.89 12.78 7.52
C LYS A 31 11.36 12.78 7.04
N ASN A 32 11.75 11.77 6.28
CA ASN A 32 13.12 11.60 5.80
C ASN A 32 13.28 11.91 4.30
N ASN A 33 12.32 12.61 3.68
CA ASN A 33 12.29 12.89 2.24
C ASN A 33 12.53 11.63 1.39
N GLY A 34 11.98 10.50 1.84
CA GLY A 34 12.04 9.20 1.17
C GLY A 34 10.84 8.93 0.29
N LYS A 35 10.72 7.68 -0.16
CA LYS A 35 9.61 7.17 -0.98
C LYS A 35 8.78 6.14 -0.22
N PHE A 36 7.47 6.25 -0.32
CA PHE A 36 6.50 5.29 0.21
C PHE A 36 5.82 4.55 -0.94
N ILE A 37 5.92 3.23 -0.97
CA ILE A 37 5.49 2.39 -2.10
C ILE A 37 4.32 1.51 -1.64
N LEU A 38 3.27 1.42 -2.46
CA LEU A 38 2.22 0.42 -2.30
C LEU A 38 2.50 -0.76 -3.23
N ARG A 39 2.61 -1.97 -2.68
CA ARG A 39 2.85 -3.18 -3.46
C ARG A 39 1.83 -4.26 -3.10
N ILE A 40 0.97 -4.60 -4.03
CA ILE A 40 0.00 -5.68 -3.84
C ILE A 40 0.73 -7.02 -3.87
N GLU A 41 0.53 -7.86 -2.85
CA GLU A 41 1.10 -9.22 -2.79
C GLU A 41 0.01 -10.26 -3.07
N ASP A 42 -0.26 -10.47 -4.36
CA ASP A 42 -1.32 -11.29 -4.95
C ASP A 42 -0.88 -12.71 -5.34
N THR A 43 0.19 -13.23 -4.73
CA THR A 43 0.79 -14.51 -5.11
C THR A 43 -0.07 -15.74 -4.79
N ASP A 44 -1.02 -15.61 -3.85
CA ASP A 44 -2.01 -16.64 -3.54
C ASP A 44 -3.22 -16.48 -4.47
N MET A 45 -3.25 -17.24 -5.58
CA MET A 45 -4.31 -17.14 -6.60
C MET A 45 -5.70 -17.56 -6.10
N GLU A 46 -5.80 -18.35 -5.03
CA GLU A 46 -7.10 -18.80 -4.51
C GLU A 46 -7.75 -17.72 -3.66
N ARG A 47 -6.93 -17.02 -2.86
CA ARG A 47 -7.42 -16.01 -1.91
C ARG A 47 -7.36 -14.60 -2.44
N SER A 48 -6.47 -14.31 -3.37
CA SER A 48 -6.28 -12.98 -3.94
C SER A 48 -7.39 -12.67 -4.92
N LYS A 49 -8.10 -11.56 -4.69
CA LYS A 49 -9.17 -11.13 -5.58
C LYS A 49 -9.04 -9.67 -5.95
N LYS A 50 -9.37 -9.37 -7.21
CA LYS A 50 -9.38 -8.01 -7.73
C LYS A 50 -10.27 -7.06 -6.92
N GLU A 51 -11.41 -7.54 -6.41
CA GLU A 51 -12.30 -6.76 -5.53
C GLU A 51 -11.60 -6.23 -4.28
N TYR A 52 -10.69 -7.01 -3.69
CA TYR A 52 -9.95 -6.59 -2.49
C TYR A 52 -8.76 -5.71 -2.82
N GLU A 53 -8.13 -5.91 -3.99
CA GLU A 53 -7.11 -4.98 -4.48
C GLU A 53 -7.69 -3.58 -4.69
N ASP A 54 -8.81 -3.49 -5.41
CA ASP A 54 -9.48 -2.22 -5.67
C ASP A 54 -9.94 -1.56 -4.36
N ALA A 55 -10.48 -2.34 -3.42
CA ALA A 55 -10.83 -1.86 -2.08
C ALA A 55 -9.61 -1.29 -1.33
N ILE A 56 -8.46 -1.96 -1.38
CA ILE A 56 -7.22 -1.45 -0.76
C ILE A 56 -6.82 -0.10 -1.36
N LEU A 57 -6.89 0.07 -2.68
CA LEU A 57 -6.56 1.35 -3.34
C LEU A 57 -7.53 2.46 -2.91
N GLU A 58 -8.83 2.17 -2.85
CA GLU A 58 -9.85 3.11 -2.38
C GLU A 58 -9.67 3.48 -0.90
N GLU A 59 -9.40 2.49 -0.05
CA GLU A 59 -9.16 2.66 1.39
C GLU A 59 -7.94 3.54 1.63
N MET A 60 -6.82 3.31 0.91
CA MET A 60 -5.60 4.13 0.98
C MET A 60 -5.85 5.58 0.58
N LYS A 61 -6.64 5.80 -0.48
CA LYS A 61 -7.06 7.13 -0.91
C LYS A 61 -7.97 7.81 0.12
N TRP A 62 -8.91 7.06 0.69
CA TRP A 62 -9.87 7.57 1.68
C TRP A 62 -9.18 8.05 2.96
N VAL A 63 -8.17 7.32 3.45
CA VAL A 63 -7.39 7.72 4.64
C VAL A 63 -6.34 8.81 4.35
N GLY A 64 -6.11 9.17 3.09
CA GLY A 64 -5.15 10.19 2.69
C GLY A 64 -3.68 9.76 2.75
N LEU A 65 -3.40 8.44 2.71
CA LEU A 65 -2.03 7.92 2.68
C LEU A 65 -1.54 7.77 1.23
N ASP A 66 -1.22 8.90 0.59
CA ASP A 66 -0.66 8.91 -0.77
C ASP A 66 0.72 8.20 -0.81
N TYR A 67 0.87 7.29 -1.75
CA TYR A 67 2.11 6.57 -2.06
C TYR A 67 2.76 7.14 -3.32
N ASP A 68 4.07 7.05 -3.42
CA ASP A 68 4.84 7.54 -4.57
C ASP A 68 4.77 6.59 -5.77
N GLU A 69 4.70 5.28 -5.51
CA GLU A 69 4.74 4.22 -6.53
C GLU A 69 3.72 3.13 -6.13
N GLY A 70 3.00 2.60 -7.11
CA GLY A 70 2.01 1.54 -6.95
C GLY A 70 1.41 1.09 -8.27
N ILE A 71 0.49 0.13 -8.24
CA ILE A 71 -0.09 -0.47 -9.45
C ILE A 71 -0.83 0.56 -10.33
N ASP A 72 -1.43 1.58 -9.73
CA ASP A 72 -2.13 2.69 -10.39
C ASP A 72 -1.26 3.96 -10.53
N LYS A 73 -0.03 3.94 -9.99
CA LYS A 73 0.93 5.05 -10.02
C LYS A 73 2.31 4.52 -10.36
N PRO A 74 2.61 4.30 -11.66
CA PRO A 74 3.85 3.66 -12.09
C PRO A 74 5.09 4.38 -11.56
N GLY A 75 6.03 3.59 -11.02
CA GLY A 75 7.33 4.04 -10.55
C GLY A 75 8.46 3.71 -11.51
N GLU A 76 9.69 3.81 -11.01
CA GLU A 76 10.88 3.31 -11.73
C GLU A 76 10.99 1.77 -11.68
N TYR A 77 10.19 1.11 -10.83
CA TYR A 77 10.17 -0.33 -10.57
C TYR A 77 8.74 -0.84 -10.48
#